data_AF-A0A4V1T290-F1
#
_entry.id   AF-A0A4V1T290-F1
#
_cell.length_a   1.000
_cell.length_b   1.000
_cell.length_c   1.000
_cell.angle_alpha   90.00
_cell.angle_beta   90.00
_cell.angle_gamma   90.00
#
_symmetry.space_group_name_H-M   'P 1'
#
loop_
_entity.id
_entity.type
_entity.pdbx_description
1 polymer ?
#
loop_
_entity_poly.entity_id
_entity_poly.type
_entity_poly.pdbx_seq_one_letter_code
_entity_poly.pdbx_strand_id
1 'polypeptide(L)'
;MQPIFITVGATHPLMIIPDSQAHMDGHPVLTYTYSIYGYQQPVNQQQIDSKAAELLLKKKKDPDYLGTITFELPGKLFNYEAAEGQQLTSEEVEEAIEQITQYRETPGMWQI
;
A
#
# COMPACT_ATOMS: atom_id res chain seq x y z
N MET A 1 7.02 4.07 -9.20
CA MET A 1 5.75 4.48 -8.57
C MET A 1 6.09 5.23 -7.28
N GLN A 2 5.37 6.29 -6.96
CA GLN A 2 5.63 7.10 -5.76
C GLN A 2 4.95 6.48 -4.52
N PRO A 3 5.61 6.45 -3.34
CA PRO A 3 4.96 6.06 -2.09
C PRO A 3 3.87 7.05 -1.70
N ILE A 4 2.81 6.53 -1.11
CA ILE A 4 1.71 7.31 -0.55
C ILE A 4 1.89 7.33 0.97
N PHE A 5 1.86 8.53 1.56
CA PHE A 5 1.96 8.72 3.01
C PHE A 5 0.62 9.16 3.54
N ILE A 6 0.06 8.36 4.45
CA ILE A 6 -1.22 8.66 5.10
C ILE A 6 -1.10 8.49 6.60
N THR A 7 -2.07 8.99 7.34
CA THR A 7 -2.25 8.67 8.76
C THR A 7 -3.62 8.03 8.91
N VAL A 8 -3.68 6.86 9.54
CA VAL A 8 -4.91 6.17 9.91
C VAL A 8 -5.04 6.16 11.42
N GLY A 9 -6.27 6.10 11.92
CA GLY A 9 -6.56 6.44 13.29
C GLY A 9 -6.06 7.85 13.65
N ALA A 10 -6.25 8.26 14.90
CA ALA A 10 -5.84 9.61 15.31
C ALA A 10 -4.32 9.86 15.18
N THR A 11 -3.48 8.82 15.13
CA THR A 11 -2.03 8.95 15.28
C THR A 11 -1.17 7.85 14.62
N HIS A 12 -1.69 6.99 13.72
CA HIS A 12 -0.92 5.88 13.14
C HIS A 12 -0.45 6.19 11.71
N PRO A 13 0.78 6.70 11.53
CA PRO A 13 1.33 7.02 10.21
C PRO A 13 1.69 5.76 9.40
N LEU A 14 1.21 5.70 8.16
CA LEU A 14 1.46 4.62 7.21
C LEU A 14 2.18 5.09 5.95
N MET A 15 3.13 4.27 5.50
CA MET A 15 3.77 4.37 4.20
C MET A 15 3.24 3.24 3.32
N ILE A 16 2.61 3.61 2.21
CA ILE A 16 2.01 2.67 1.27
C ILE A 16 2.82 2.70 -0.01
N ILE A 17 3.40 1.56 -0.38
CA ILE A 17 4.20 1.43 -1.60
C ILE A 17 3.41 0.59 -2.60
N PRO A 18 3.06 1.15 -3.78
CA PRO A 18 2.48 0.38 -4.87
C PRO A 18 3.46 -0.72 -5.33
N ASP A 19 3.02 -1.97 -5.28
CA ASP A 19 3.85 -3.14 -5.58
C ASP A 19 3.79 -3.48 -7.07
N SER A 20 2.62 -3.85 -7.57
CA SER A 20 2.47 -4.28 -8.95
C SER A 20 1.04 -4.16 -9.49
N GLN A 21 0.96 -4.22 -10.81
CA GLN A 21 -0.24 -4.28 -11.62
C GLN A 21 -0.25 -5.63 -12.33
N ALA A 22 -1.11 -6.55 -11.91
CA ALA A 22 -1.22 -7.84 -12.58
C ALA A 22 -1.82 -7.62 -13.98
N HIS A 23 -0.99 -7.78 -15.01
CA HIS A 23 -1.41 -7.81 -16.40
C HIS A 23 -1.63 -9.27 -16.78
N MET A 24 -2.87 -9.67 -17.06
CA MET A 24 -3.13 -10.91 -17.77
C MET A 24 -3.31 -10.60 -19.25
N ASP A 25 -2.35 -11.04 -20.08
CA ASP A 25 -2.44 -11.25 -21.54
C ASP A 25 -3.40 -10.33 -22.32
N GLY A 26 -3.03 -9.05 -22.46
CA GLY A 26 -3.71 -8.12 -23.37
C GLY A 26 -5.05 -7.55 -22.86
N HIS A 27 -5.42 -7.82 -21.61
CA HIS A 27 -6.58 -7.22 -20.93
C HIS A 27 -6.14 -6.09 -19.98
N PRO A 28 -7.01 -5.08 -19.73
CA PRO A 28 -6.69 -3.96 -18.84
C PRO A 28 -6.32 -4.47 -17.45
N VAL A 29 -5.45 -3.72 -16.76
CA VAL A 29 -4.98 -4.07 -15.41
C VAL A 29 -6.15 -4.32 -14.48
N LEU A 30 -6.28 -5.57 -14.03
CA LEU A 30 -7.40 -6.00 -13.19
C LEU A 30 -7.07 -5.86 -11.70
N THR A 31 -5.80 -5.87 -11.30
CA THR A 31 -5.45 -5.93 -9.88
C THR A 31 -4.28 -5.01 -9.57
N TYR A 32 -4.44 -4.20 -8.52
CA TYR A 32 -3.39 -3.36 -7.98
C TYR A 32 -3.09 -3.77 -6.55
N THR A 33 -1.81 -3.96 -6.28
CA THR A 33 -1.35 -4.42 -4.98
C THR A 33 -0.54 -3.34 -4.30
N TYR A 34 -0.77 -3.15 -3.01
CA TYR A 34 -0.11 -2.16 -2.18
C TYR A 34 0.48 -2.80 -0.95
N SER A 35 1.75 -2.53 -0.70
CA SER A 35 2.42 -2.94 0.53
C SER A 35 2.34 -1.82 1.55
N ILE A 36 1.91 -2.16 2.77
CA ILE A 36 1.70 -1.21 3.85
C ILE A 36 2.78 -1.40 4.90
N TYR A 37 3.40 -0.29 5.27
CA TYR A 37 4.39 -0.22 6.33
C TYR A 37 3.96 0.83 7.35
N GLY A 38 4.09 0.50 8.63
CA GLY A 38 4.21 1.53 9.66
C GLY A 38 5.50 2.32 9.44
N TYR A 39 5.51 3.60 9.80
CA TYR A 39 6.76 4.36 9.81
C TYR A 39 6.77 5.42 10.91
N GLN A 40 7.95 5.82 11.34
CA GLN A 40 8.11 6.96 12.23
C GLN A 40 8.62 8.15 11.43
N GLN A 41 8.00 9.33 11.62
CA GLN A 41 8.49 10.56 11.01
C GLN A 41 9.73 11.08 11.75
N PRO A 42 10.73 11.64 11.04
CA PRO A 42 10.81 11.81 9.59
C PRO A 42 11.32 10.54 8.87
N VAL A 43 10.79 10.28 7.68
CA VAL A 43 11.27 9.22 6.80
C VAL A 43 12.32 9.77 5.84
N ASN A 44 13.40 9.03 5.62
CA ASN A 44 14.43 9.37 4.64
C ASN A 44 14.27 8.54 3.34
N GLN A 45 14.85 9.02 2.24
CA GLN A 45 14.76 8.36 0.93
C GLN A 45 15.35 6.94 0.96
N GLN A 46 16.42 6.71 1.73
CA GLN A 46 17.05 5.39 1.85
C GLN A 46 16.11 4.36 2.49
N GLN A 47 15.27 4.74 3.45
CA GLN A 47 14.25 3.88 4.05
C GLN A 47 13.16 3.53 3.03
N ILE A 48 12.73 4.49 2.22
CA ILE A 48 11.77 4.26 1.13
C ILE A 48 12.37 3.26 0.13
N ASP A 49 13.60 3.49 -0.33
CA ASP A 49 14.26 2.65 -1.32
C ASP A 49 14.49 1.22 -0.78
N SER A 50 14.83 1.09 0.51
CA SER A 50 14.95 -0.21 1.17
C SER A 50 13.63 -0.98 1.21
N LYS A 51 12.54 -0.32 1.61
CA LYS A 51 11.20 -0.93 1.66
C LYS A 51 10.68 -1.27 0.25
N ALA A 52 10.95 -0.41 -0.74
CA ALA A 52 10.64 -0.68 -2.14
C ALA A 52 11.43 -1.87 -2.71
N ALA A 53 12.70 -2.04 -2.31
CA ALA A 53 13.50 -3.19 -2.69
C ALA A 53 12.96 -4.51 -2.09
N GLU A 54 12.30 -4.46 -0.92
CA GLU A 54 11.66 -5.63 -0.32
C GLU A 54 10.43 -6.13 -1.11
N LEU A 55 9.83 -5.30 -1.96
CA LEU A 55 8.71 -5.73 -2.82
C LEU A 55 9.10 -6.89 -3.75
N LEU A 56 10.38 -6.94 -4.15
CA LEU A 56 10.92 -8.00 -5.00
C LEU A 56 11.19 -9.30 -4.24
N LEU A 57 11.09 -9.29 -2.90
CA LEU A 57 11.35 -10.44 -2.05
C LEU A 57 10.08 -11.26 -1.84
N LYS A 58 10.21 -12.59 -1.96
CA LYS A 58 9.12 -13.54 -1.66
C LYS A 58 8.65 -13.50 -0.21
N LYS A 59 9.51 -13.08 0.72
CA LYS A 59 9.17 -12.89 2.14
C LYS A 59 9.76 -11.55 2.59
N LYS A 60 8.87 -10.62 2.92
CA LYS A 60 9.21 -9.35 3.55
C LYS A 60 9.68 -9.62 4.98
N LYS A 61 10.77 -8.97 5.38
CA LYS A 61 11.39 -9.16 6.70
C LYS A 61 11.30 -7.91 7.57
N ASP A 62 10.85 -6.80 6.98
CA ASP A 62 10.66 -5.55 7.67
C ASP A 62 9.65 -5.71 8.83
N PRO A 63 10.04 -5.38 10.08
CA PRO A 63 9.15 -5.50 11.23
C PRO A 63 8.01 -4.48 11.23
N ASP A 64 8.13 -3.40 10.45
CA ASP A 64 7.07 -2.42 10.26
C ASP A 64 6.11 -2.83 9.14
N TYR A 65 6.32 -3.97 8.48
CA TYR A 65 5.41 -4.45 7.45
C TYR A 65 4.08 -4.91 8.06
N LEU A 66 3.00 -4.22 7.69
CA LEU A 66 1.66 -4.47 8.24
C LEU A 66 0.81 -5.35 7.34
N GLY A 67 1.20 -5.52 6.07
CA GLY A 67 0.50 -6.40 5.14
C GLY A 67 0.31 -5.80 3.76
N THR A 68 -0.58 -6.42 3.01
CA THR A 68 -0.87 -6.08 1.62
C THR A 68 -2.34 -5.70 1.47
N ILE A 69 -2.64 -4.61 0.76
CA ILE A 69 -4.00 -4.37 0.25
C ILE A 69 -4.02 -4.58 -1.26
N THR A 70 -4.97 -5.40 -1.69
CA THR A 70 -5.22 -5.73 -3.09
C THR A 70 -6.53 -5.12 -3.54
N PHE A 71 -6.49 -4.35 -4.63
CA PHE A 71 -7.63 -3.71 -5.28
C PHE A 71 -7.91 -4.45 -6.58
N GLU A 72 -9.09 -5.07 -6.68
CA GLU A 72 -9.53 -5.66 -7.95
C GLU A 72 -10.47 -4.71 -8.69
N LEU A 73 -10.06 -4.31 -9.90
CA LEU A 73 -10.83 -3.49 -10.80
C LEU A 73 -12.06 -4.25 -11.35
N PRO A 74 -13.23 -3.57 -11.38
CA PRO A 74 -13.39 -2.11 -11.39
C PRO A 74 -13.63 -1.47 -10.01
N GLY A 75 -12.89 -1.85 -8.95
CA GLY A 75 -12.77 -1.10 -7.70
C GLY A 75 -13.78 -1.54 -6.66
N LYS A 76 -14.25 -2.79 -6.76
CA LYS A 76 -15.35 -3.31 -5.93
C LYS A 76 -14.92 -4.33 -4.90
N LEU A 77 -13.72 -4.91 -5.05
CA LEU A 77 -13.20 -5.89 -4.12
C LEU A 77 -11.87 -5.38 -3.56
N PHE A 78 -11.84 -5.30 -2.24
CA PHE A 78 -10.66 -4.97 -1.46
C PHE A 78 -10.32 -6.19 -0.62
N ASN A 79 -9.08 -6.64 -0.72
CA ASN A 79 -8.57 -7.70 0.14
C ASN A 79 -7.40 -7.16 0.94
N TYR A 80 -7.44 -7.31 2.26
CA TYR A 80 -6.31 -7.02 3.14
C TYR A 80 -5.73 -8.33 3.65
N GLU A 81 -4.46 -8.57 3.31
CA GLU A 81 -3.69 -9.70 3.79
C GLU A 81 -2.70 -9.20 4.84
N ALA A 82 -3.00 -9.47 6.10
CA ALA A 82 -2.20 -9.02 7.21
C ALA A 82 -0.85 -9.78 7.27
N ALA A 83 0.21 -9.08 7.69
CA ALA A 83 1.52 -9.69 7.88
C ALA A 83 1.58 -10.57 9.14
N GLU A 84 2.64 -11.40 9.22
CA GLU A 84 2.99 -12.14 10.44
C GLU A 84 3.50 -11.15 11.50
N GLY A 85 2.61 -10.65 12.37
CA GLY A 85 2.99 -9.74 13.45
C GLY A 85 1.95 -8.65 13.71
N GLN A 86 2.37 -7.38 13.58
CA GLN A 86 1.50 -6.23 13.76
C GLN A 86 0.56 -6.09 12.55
N GLN A 87 -0.70 -5.80 12.82
CA GLN A 87 -1.76 -5.76 11.81
C GLN A 87 -2.59 -4.50 12.02
N LEU A 88 -3.14 -3.98 10.92
CA LEU A 88 -4.13 -2.91 11.00
C LEU A 88 -5.45 -3.47 11.56
N THR A 89 -6.12 -2.67 12.37
CA THR A 89 -7.50 -2.93 12.75
C THR A 89 -8.43 -2.77 11.54
N SER A 90 -9.64 -3.35 11.60
CA SER A 90 -10.60 -3.23 10.51
C SER A 90 -10.93 -1.77 10.16
N GLU A 91 -11.01 -0.90 11.17
CA GLU A 91 -11.25 0.55 11.00
C GLU A 91 -10.07 1.21 10.26
N GLU A 92 -8.84 0.92 10.65
CA GLU A 92 -7.65 1.46 9.99
C GLU A 92 -7.49 0.94 8.55
N VAL A 93 -7.90 -0.31 8.29
CA VAL A 93 -7.91 -0.87 6.92
C VAL A 93 -8.92 -0.11 6.06
N GLU A 94 -10.13 0.14 6.56
CA GLU A 94 -11.16 0.91 5.84
C GLU A 94 -10.68 2.33 5.52
N GLU A 95 -10.11 3.03 6.51
CA GLU A 95 -9.52 4.36 6.29
C GLU A 95 -8.36 4.34 5.28
N ALA A 96 -7.50 3.32 5.33
CA ALA A 96 -6.41 3.17 4.37
C ALA A 96 -6.95 2.97 2.94
N ILE A 97 -7.99 2.14 2.77
CA ILE A 97 -8.64 1.90 1.48
C ILE A 97 -9.26 3.20 0.95
N GLU A 98 -9.97 3.94 1.81
CA GLU A 98 -10.61 5.21 1.43
C GLU A 98 -9.56 6.22 0.95
N GLN A 99 -8.49 6.44 1.71
CA GLN A 99 -7.45 7.40 1.35
C GLN A 99 -6.68 6.98 0.08
N ILE A 100 -6.39 5.69 -0.11
CA ILE A 100 -5.78 5.17 -1.35
C ILE A 100 -6.72 5.41 -2.54
N THR A 101 -8.02 5.19 -2.36
CA THR A 101 -9.03 5.39 -3.41
C THR A 101 -9.12 6.86 -3.79
N GLN A 102 -9.22 7.75 -2.79
CA GLN A 102 -9.23 9.19 -3.02
C GLN A 102 -7.96 9.67 -3.75
N TYR A 103 -6.79 9.13 -3.37
CA TYR A 103 -5.51 9.43 -4.03
C TYR A 103 -5.52 9.02 -5.51
N ARG A 104 -6.18 7.90 -5.85
CA ARG A 104 -6.35 7.44 -7.25
C ARG A 104 -7.31 8.27 -8.07
N GLU A 105 -8.43 8.62 -7.48
CA GLU A 105 -9.50 9.32 -8.17
C GLU A 105 -9.18 10.81 -8.36
N THR A 106 -8.20 11.34 -7.63
CA THR A 106 -7.74 12.73 -7.75
C THR A 106 -6.74 12.87 -8.91
N PRO A 107 -7.13 13.49 -10.04
CA PRO A 107 -6.24 13.68 -11.18
C PRO A 107 -5.07 14.60 -10.80
N GLY A 108 -3.83 14.20 -11.09
CA GLY A 108 -2.62 14.98 -10.81
C GLY A 108 -1.85 14.58 -9.55
N MET A 109 -2.46 13.80 -8.64
CA MET A 109 -1.76 13.16 -7.52
C MET A 109 -1.08 11.85 -7.97
N TRP A 110 -1.65 11.19 -8.97
CA TRP A 110 -1.06 10.03 -9.63
C TRP A 110 -0.30 10.49 -10.89
N GLN A 111 1.01 10.76 -10.78
CA GLN A 111 1.85 10.88 -11.97
C GLN A 111 2.25 9.47 -12.41
N ILE A 112 1.72 9.06 -13.57
CA ILE A 112 2.07 7.81 -14.26
C ILE A 112 3.47 7.95 -14.85
#